data_AF-E8X350-F1
#
_entry.id   AF-E8X350-F1
#
_cell.length_a   1.000
_cell.length_b   1.000
_cell.length_c   1.000
_cell.angle_alpha   90.00
_cell.angle_beta   90.00
_cell.angle_gamma   90.00
#
_symmetry.space_group_name_H-M   'P 1'
#
loop_
_entity.id
_entity.type
_entity.pdbx_description
1 polymer ?
#
loop_
_entity_poly.entity_id
_entity_poly.type
_entity_poly.pdbx_seq_one_letter_code
_entity_poly.pdbx_strand_id
1 'polypeptide(L)'
;MPTQSRKAVLSKFPLRLMPSVRSTAEQFSQKEGVSLNQFINVAVAEKLAHLQHEEWARNRAKPTQETYDQIMHFADGLPDVPPQPGDELPAGYVPIHQRTEGGSKRKRQA
;
A
#
# COMPACT_ATOMS: atom_id res chain seq x y z
N MET A 1 13.01 -24.69 33.25
CA MET A 1 12.05 -23.68 33.74
C MET A 1 10.90 -23.59 32.75
N PRO A 2 9.67 -24.01 33.04
CA PRO A 2 8.58 -23.83 32.10
C PRO A 2 8.11 -22.36 32.16
N THR A 3 8.33 -21.62 31.08
CA THR A 3 7.72 -20.30 30.86
C THR A 3 6.24 -20.49 30.53
N GLN A 4 5.38 -20.12 31.47
CA GLN A 4 3.94 -20.17 31.31
C GLN A 4 3.50 -19.13 30.27
N SER A 5 3.14 -19.60 29.07
CA SER A 5 2.51 -18.77 28.04
C SER A 5 1.17 -18.24 28.56
N ARG A 6 1.06 -16.92 28.76
CA ARG A 6 -0.23 -16.29 29.05
C ARG A 6 -1.11 -16.43 27.81
N LYS A 7 -2.08 -17.35 27.86
CA LYS A 7 -3.21 -17.34 26.92
C LYS A 7 -3.86 -15.96 26.98
N ALA A 8 -3.81 -15.22 25.87
CA ALA A 8 -4.53 -13.97 25.75
C ALA A 8 -6.03 -14.27 25.90
N VAL A 9 -6.64 -13.76 26.95
CA VAL A 9 -8.09 -13.85 27.14
C VAL A 9 -8.72 -12.82 26.21
N LEU A 10 -9.33 -13.25 25.11
CA LEU A 10 -10.18 -12.37 24.30
C LEU A 10 -11.40 -11.97 25.13
N SER A 11 -11.42 -10.71 25.59
CA SER A 11 -12.59 -10.14 26.23
C SER A 11 -13.68 -9.87 25.19
N LYS A 12 -14.92 -10.24 25.51
CA LYS A 12 -16.08 -9.89 24.67
C LYS A 12 -16.41 -8.42 24.90
N PHE A 13 -16.42 -7.62 23.83
CA PHE A 13 -16.81 -6.22 23.88
C PHE A 13 -18.23 -6.04 23.29
N PRO A 14 -19.25 -5.77 24.11
CA PRO A 14 -20.60 -5.57 23.59
C PRO A 14 -20.71 -4.20 22.90
N LEU A 15 -20.83 -4.20 21.57
CA LEU A 15 -21.05 -3.01 20.75
C LEU A 15 -22.50 -3.00 20.22
N ARG A 16 -23.13 -1.82 20.22
CA ARG A 16 -24.42 -1.61 19.56
C ARG A 16 -24.21 -0.91 18.22
N LEU A 17 -24.62 -1.55 17.14
CA LEU A 17 -24.62 -0.97 15.79
C LEU A 17 -25.99 -0.37 15.48
N MET A 18 -26.01 0.70 14.68
CA MET A 18 -27.25 1.20 14.09
C MET A 18 -27.91 0.11 13.22
N PRO A 19 -29.25 -0.02 13.18
CA PRO A 19 -29.92 -1.12 12.49
C PRO A 19 -29.54 -1.27 11.00
N SER A 20 -29.43 -0.16 10.27
CA SER A 20 -29.05 -0.15 8.86
C SER A 20 -27.62 -0.65 8.63
N VAL A 21 -26.68 -0.20 9.47
CA VAL A 21 -25.27 -0.63 9.43
C VAL A 21 -25.15 -2.10 9.76
N ARG A 22 -25.87 -2.57 10.78
CA ARG A 22 -25.89 -3.98 11.16
C ARG A 22 -26.37 -4.86 10.01
N SER A 23 -27.52 -4.52 9.41
CA SER A 23 -28.10 -5.29 8.29
C SER A 23 -27.12 -5.37 7.11
N THR A 24 -26.48 -4.24 6.76
CA THR A 24 -25.51 -4.20 5.68
C THR A 24 -24.26 -5.04 6.00
N ALA A 25 -23.71 -4.89 7.21
CA ALA A 25 -22.54 -5.66 7.64
C ALA A 25 -22.81 -7.18 7.67
N GLU A 26 -24.01 -7.60 8.08
CA GLU A 26 -24.43 -9.01 8.04
C GLU A 26 -24.47 -9.57 6.61
N GLN A 27 -24.96 -8.79 5.64
CA GLN A 27 -24.98 -9.19 4.23
C GLN A 27 -23.57 -9.35 3.67
N PHE A 28 -22.66 -8.42 3.96
CA PHE A 28 -21.27 -8.51 3.50
C PHE A 28 -20.50 -9.64 4.20
N SER A 29 -20.67 -9.80 5.51
CA SER A 29 -20.01 -10.91 6.24
C SER A 29 -20.45 -12.27 5.70
N GLN A 30 -21.72 -12.43 5.33
CA GLN A 30 -22.22 -13.65 4.69
C GLN A 30 -21.61 -13.88 3.30
N LYS A 31 -21.49 -12.83 2.47
CA LYS A 31 -20.85 -12.93 1.15
C LYS A 31 -19.38 -13.33 1.26
N GLU A 32 -18.69 -12.87 2.29
CA GLU A 32 -17.28 -13.21 2.57
C GLU A 32 -17.12 -14.54 3.31
N GLY A 33 -18.21 -15.16 3.77
CA GLY A 33 -18.17 -16.43 4.50
C GLY A 33 -17.57 -16.33 5.90
N VAL A 34 -17.61 -15.14 6.52
CA VAL A 34 -17.06 -14.88 7.87
C VAL A 34 -18.16 -14.51 8.87
N SER A 35 -17.87 -14.67 10.16
CA SER A 35 -18.78 -14.19 11.20
C SER A 35 -18.83 -12.65 11.24
N LEU A 36 -19.97 -12.07 11.64
CA LEU A 36 -20.11 -10.61 11.79
C LEU A 36 -19.03 -10.01 12.70
N ASN A 37 -18.67 -10.69 13.79
CA ASN A 37 -17.62 -10.21 14.70
C ASN A 37 -16.25 -10.17 14.02
N GLN A 38 -15.92 -11.18 13.22
CA GLN A 38 -14.67 -11.21 12.47
C GLN A 38 -14.65 -10.10 11.41
N PHE A 39 -15.76 -9.94 10.68
CA PHE A 39 -15.92 -8.86 9.71
C PHE A 39 -15.69 -7.48 10.36
N ILE A 40 -16.32 -7.22 11.51
CA ILE A 40 -16.13 -5.96 12.26
C ILE A 40 -14.66 -5.78 12.70
N ASN A 41 -14.02 -6.84 13.21
CA ASN A 41 -12.63 -6.77 13.64
C ASN A 41 -11.68 -6.42 12.48
N VAL A 42 -11.87 -7.03 11.32
CA VAL A 42 -11.08 -6.74 10.12
C VAL A 42 -11.32 -5.30 9.66
N ALA A 43 -12.58 -4.87 9.57
CA ALA A 43 -12.93 -3.49 9.18
C ALA A 43 -12.30 -2.44 10.12
N VAL A 44 -12.26 -2.71 11.44
CA VAL A 44 -11.57 -1.83 12.41
C VAL A 44 -10.07 -1.83 12.17
N ALA A 45 -9.46 -3.00 11.95
CA ALA A 45 -8.03 -3.11 11.66
C ALA A 45 -7.66 -2.34 10.38
N GLU A 46 -8.46 -2.46 9.32
CA GLU A 46 -8.29 -1.71 8.08
C GLU A 46 -8.39 -0.20 8.31
N LYS A 47 -9.42 0.26 9.03
CA LYS A 47 -9.56 1.69 9.33
C LYS A 47 -8.36 2.21 10.12
N LEU A 48 -7.86 1.44 11.09
CA LEU A 48 -6.66 1.80 11.84
C LEU A 48 -5.41 1.85 10.95
N ALA A 49 -5.24 0.89 10.04
CA ALA A 49 -4.13 0.88 9.09
C ALA A 49 -4.15 2.13 8.19
N HIS A 50 -5.33 2.50 7.68
CA HIS A 50 -5.50 3.72 6.89
C HIS A 50 -5.14 4.98 7.68
N LEU A 51 -5.66 5.13 8.91
CA LEU A 51 -5.38 6.30 9.74
C LEU A 51 -3.90 6.42 10.11
N GLN A 52 -3.25 5.30 10.48
CA GLN A 52 -1.82 5.26 10.76
C GLN A 52 -0.99 5.61 9.53
N HIS A 53 -1.39 5.13 8.36
CA HIS A 53 -0.72 5.47 7.10
C HIS A 53 -0.84 6.95 6.77
N GLU A 54 -2.03 7.56 6.94
CA GLU A 54 -2.24 8.99 6.74
C GLU A 54 -1.41 9.84 7.71
N GLU A 55 -1.25 9.40 8.96
CA GLU A 55 -0.37 10.06 9.93
C GLU A 55 1.10 9.92 9.56
N TRP A 56 1.55 8.72 9.22
CA TRP A 56 2.91 8.49 8.75
C TRP A 56 3.23 9.31 7.49
N ALA A 57 2.32 9.35 6.52
CA ALA A 57 2.52 10.11 5.29
C ALA A 57 2.64 11.61 5.53
N ARG A 58 1.89 12.15 6.51
CA ARG A 58 1.99 13.56 6.94
C ARG A 58 3.31 13.87 7.64
N ASN A 59 3.78 12.94 8.48
CA ASN A 59 4.93 13.17 9.36
C ASN A 59 6.26 12.69 8.77
N ARG A 60 6.23 11.89 7.70
CA ARG A 60 7.41 11.41 7.01
C ARG A 60 8.20 12.57 6.40
N ALA A 61 9.53 12.48 6.49
CA ALA A 61 10.43 13.36 5.74
C ALA A 61 10.14 13.27 4.24
N LYS A 62 9.88 14.43 3.63
CA LYS A 62 9.70 14.52 2.18
C LYS A 62 11.06 14.24 1.51
N PRO A 63 11.07 13.50 0.39
CA PRO A 63 12.30 13.30 -0.34
C PRO A 63 12.86 14.64 -0.80
N THR A 64 14.12 14.91 -0.45
CA THR A 64 14.88 16.08 -0.90
C THR A 64 15.66 15.73 -2.15
N GLN A 65 16.13 16.74 -2.90
CA GLN A 65 17.02 16.52 -4.04
C GLN A 65 18.26 15.69 -3.63
N GLU A 66 18.84 16.00 -2.47
CA GLU A 66 19.98 15.24 -1.90
C GLU A 66 19.62 13.77 -1.67
N THR A 67 18.40 13.47 -1.22
CA THR A 67 17.92 12.09 -1.05
C THR A 67 17.88 11.37 -2.39
N TYR A 68 17.40 12.04 -3.45
CA TYR A 68 17.41 11.48 -4.80
C TYR A 68 18.83 11.24 -5.31
N ASP A 69 19.72 12.21 -5.14
CA ASP A 69 21.11 12.11 -5.59
C ASP A 69 21.84 10.96 -4.89
N GLN A 70 21.60 10.77 -3.58
CA GLN A 70 22.14 9.63 -2.83
C GLN A 70 21.63 8.28 -3.35
N ILE A 71 20.33 8.18 -3.67
CA ILE A 71 19.74 6.97 -4.24
C ILE A 71 20.33 6.67 -5.62
N MET A 72 20.49 7.68 -6.47
CA MET A 72 21.07 7.52 -7.80
C MET A 72 22.54 7.12 -7.71
N HIS A 73 23.31 7.76 -6.83
CA HIS A 73 24.70 7.40 -6.61
C HIS A 73 24.85 5.95 -6.12
N PHE A 74 23.97 5.51 -5.22
CA PHE A 74 23.91 4.11 -4.81
C PHE A 74 23.59 3.17 -5.98
N ALA A 75 22.61 3.55 -6.82
CA ALA A 75 22.21 2.76 -7.98
C ALA A 75 23.32 2.66 -9.05
N ASP A 76 24.09 3.73 -9.28
CA ASP A 76 25.23 3.75 -10.21
C ASP A 76 26.35 2.79 -9.79
N GLY A 77 26.43 2.46 -8.49
CA GLY A 77 27.39 1.50 -7.95
C GLY A 77 26.95 0.03 -8.06
N LEU A 78 25.74 -0.24 -8.54
CA LEU A 78 25.24 -1.61 -8.71
C LEU A 78 25.87 -2.26 -9.96
N PRO A 79 26.19 -3.56 -9.89
CA PRO A 79 26.69 -4.28 -11.06
C PRO A 79 25.60 -4.36 -12.14
N ASP A 80 26.01 -4.14 -13.40
CA ASP A 80 25.15 -4.29 -14.57
C ASP A 80 24.95 -5.79 -14.87
N VAL A 81 23.97 -6.38 -14.19
CA VAL A 81 23.58 -7.79 -14.32
C VAL A 81 22.35 -7.86 -15.22
N PRO A 82 22.28 -8.81 -16.18
CA PRO A 82 21.09 -8.97 -17.00
C PRO A 82 19.84 -9.21 -16.13
N PRO A 83 18.66 -8.75 -16.59
CA PRO A 83 17.41 -9.00 -15.88
C PRO A 83 17.17 -10.49 -15.69
N GLN A 84 16.46 -10.85 -14.61
CA GLN A 84 16.01 -12.22 -14.41
C GLN A 84 14.98 -12.60 -15.47
N PRO A 85 14.84 -13.89 -15.82
CA PRO A 85 13.81 -14.34 -16.76
C PRO A 85 12.41 -13.89 -16.32
N GLY A 86 11.70 -13.15 -17.17
CA GLY A 86 10.40 -12.54 -16.88
C GLY A 86 10.44 -11.07 -16.44
N ASP A 87 11.62 -10.55 -16.04
CA ASP A 87 11.85 -9.13 -15.73
C ASP A 87 12.40 -8.36 -16.94
N GLU A 88 12.43 -8.98 -18.13
CA GLU A 88 12.85 -8.28 -19.35
C GLU A 88 11.85 -7.18 -19.72
N LEU A 89 12.37 -6.07 -20.24
CA LEU A 89 11.51 -5.01 -20.78
C LEU A 89 10.71 -5.55 -21.99
N PRO A 90 9.40 -5.28 -22.07
CA PRO A 90 8.60 -5.67 -23.24
C PRO A 90 9.13 -5.07 -24.54
N ALA A 91 8.97 -5.81 -25.65
CA ALA A 91 9.32 -5.31 -26.97
C ALA A 91 8.59 -3.99 -27.28
N GLY A 92 9.35 -2.95 -27.62
CA GLY A 92 8.81 -1.61 -27.89
C GLY A 92 8.57 -0.74 -26.65
N TYR A 93 9.08 -1.12 -25.48
CA TYR A 93 9.01 -0.28 -24.28
C TYR A 93 9.71 1.08 -24.50
N VAL A 94 8.97 2.16 -24.28
CA VAL A 94 9.49 3.54 -24.33
C VAL A 94 9.48 4.12 -22.92
N PRO A 95 10.66 4.44 -22.34
CA PRO A 95 10.77 5.04 -21.02
C PRO A 95 9.98 6.35 -20.89
N ILE A 96 9.39 6.58 -19.71
CA ILE A 96 8.54 7.75 -19.46
C ILE A 96 9.29 9.07 -19.66
N HIS A 97 10.56 9.16 -19.28
CA HIS A 97 11.39 10.36 -19.45
C HIS A 97 11.64 10.71 -20.93
N GLN A 98 11.70 9.71 -21.82
CA GLN A 98 11.85 9.93 -23.26
C GLN A 98 10.53 10.37 -23.93
N ARG A 99 9.37 10.02 -23.36
CA ARG A 99 8.07 10.46 -23.89
C ARG A 99 7.86 11.97 -23.75
N THR A 100 8.38 12.56 -22.68
CA THR A 100 8.20 13.99 -22.39
C THR A 100 9.05 14.91 -23.26
N GLU A 101 10.17 14.43 -23.79
CA GLU A 101 11.07 15.24 -24.63
C GLU A 101 10.58 15.37 -26.09
N GLY A 102 9.80 14.41 -26.60
CA GLY A 102 9.31 14.40 -27.97
C GLY A 102 8.09 15.30 -28.26
N GLY A 103 7.38 15.78 -27.23
CA GLY A 103 6.13 16.54 -27.37
C GLY A 103 6.30 18.04 -27.68
N SER A 104 7.48 18.62 -27.47
CA SER A 104 7.68 20.08 -27.56
C SER A 104 8.01 20.59 -28.97
N LYS A 105 8.39 19.72 -29.92
CA LYS A 105 8.84 20.16 -31.26
C LYS A 105 7.76 20.26 -32.36
N ARG A 106 6.46 20.02 -32.07
CA ARG A 106 5.39 20.02 -33.09
C ARG A 106 4.43 21.23 -33.10
N LYS A 107 4.73 22.34 -32.42
CA LYS A 107 3.90 23.57 -32.48
C LYS A 107 4.71 24.86 -32.62
N ARG A 108 5.47 24.99 -33.72
CA ARG A 108 5.93 26.29 -34.25
C ARG A 108 6.14 26.19 -35.77
N GLN A 109 5.03 26.12 -36.51
CA GLN A 109 4.97 26.50 -37.92
C GLN A 109 3.49 26.61 -38.29
N ALA A 110 2.95 27.82 -38.11
CA ALA A 110 1.80 28.40 -38.78
C ALA A 110 1.93 29.92 -38.59
#